data_AF-A0A376FFN4-F1
#
_entry.id   AF-A0A376FFN4-F1
#
_cell.length_a   1.000
_cell.length_b   1.000
_cell.length_c   1.000
_cell.angle_alpha   90.00
_cell.angle_beta   90.00
_cell.angle_gamma   90.00
#
_symmetry.space_group_name_H-M   'P 1'
#
loop_
_entity.id
_entity.type
_entity.pdbx_description
1 polymer ?
#
loop_
_entity_poly.entity_id
_entity_poly.type
_entity_poly.pdbx_seq_one_letter_code
_entity_poly.pdbx_strand_id
1 'polypeptide(L)' 'MGKKIAVLITDEFEDSEFTSPAEAFRKAGHEVITIEKEAGKTVTGHKARRP' A
#
# COMPACT_ATOMS: atom_id res chain seq x y z
N MET A 1 15.37 -2.24 -15.04
CA MET A 1 15.80 -1.98 -13.65
C MET A 1 14.58 -1.50 -12.87
N GLY A 2 14.15 -2.25 -11.86
CA GLY A 2 13.06 -1.81 -10.97
C GLY A 2 13.40 -0.52 -10.22
N LYS A 3 12.37 0.21 -9.80
CA LYS A 3 12.50 1.39 -8.92
C LYS A 3 11.89 1.06 -7.57
N LYS A 4 12.35 1.74 -6.52
CA LYS A 4 11.71 1.73 -5.20
C LYS A 4 10.63 2.81 -5.16
N ILE A 5 9.44 2.45 -4.68
CA ILE A 5 8.27 3.33 -4.58
C ILE A 5 7.87 3.36 -3.11
N ALA A 6 7.95 4.55 -2.49
CA ALA A 6 7.45 4.77 -1.14
C ALA A 6 5.96 5.12 -1.19
N VAL A 7 5.16 4.40 -0.42
CA VAL A 7 3.72 4.61 -0.31
C VAL A 7 3.40 4.99 1.13
N LEU A 8 3.02 6.24 1.35
CA LEU A 8 2.54 6.69 2.66
C LEU A 8 1.16 6.09 2.91
N ILE A 9 1.03 5.35 4.01
CA ILE A 9 -0.22 4.69 4.40
C ILE A 9 -0.42 4.84 5.90
N THR A 10 -1.66 5.05 6.31
CA THR A 10 -2.06 5.16 7.73
C THR A 10 -3.36 4.39 7.94
N ASP A 11 -3.80 4.28 9.19
CA ASP A 11 -5.07 3.68 9.56
C ASP A 11 -6.26 4.24 8.77
N GLU A 12 -7.27 3.39 8.54
CA GLU A 12 -8.50 3.68 7.79
C GLU A 12 -8.30 3.98 6.29
N PHE A 13 -7.19 3.54 5.70
CA PHE A 13 -7.01 3.58 4.24
C PHE A 13 -8.01 2.67 3.52
N GLU A 14 -8.46 3.04 2.33
CA GLU A 14 -9.31 2.20 1.49
C GLU A 14 -8.47 1.08 0.84
N ASP A 15 -8.79 -0.18 1.12
CA ASP A 15 -8.02 -1.35 0.68
C ASP A 15 -7.77 -1.38 -0.84
N SER A 16 -8.78 -0.98 -1.62
CA SER A 16 -8.73 -1.00 -3.09
C SER A 16 -7.79 0.06 -3.67
N GLU A 17 -7.67 1.21 -3.02
CA GLU A 17 -6.77 2.31 -3.40
C GLU A 17 -5.30 1.97 -3.16
N PHE A 18 -5.00 1.04 -2.25
CA PHE A 18 -3.65 0.51 -2.05
C PHE A 18 -3.37 -0.73 -2.92
N THR A 19 -4.23 -1.75 -2.84
CA THR A 19 -3.94 -3.09 -3.37
C THR A 19 -3.76 -3.08 -4.89
N SER A 20 -4.67 -2.43 -5.62
CA SER A 20 -4.63 -2.41 -7.08
C SER A 20 -3.36 -1.77 -7.65
N PRO A 21 -2.98 -0.52 -7.27
CA PRO A 21 -1.75 0.08 -7.77
C PRO A 21 -0.49 -0.62 -7.25
N ALA A 22 -0.46 -1.05 -5.97
CA ALA A 22 0.70 -1.75 -5.42
C ALA A 22 0.99 -3.05 -6.19
N GLU A 23 -0.04 -3.82 -6.53
CA GLU A 23 0.11 -5.00 -7.38
C GLU A 23 0.61 -4.67 -8.79
N ALA A 24 0.06 -3.64 -9.43
CA ALA A 24 0.46 -3.24 -10.78
C ALA A 24 1.95 -2.88 -10.83
N PHE A 25 2.44 -2.10 -9.85
CA PHE A 25 3.86 -1.74 -9.76
C PHE A 25 4.76 -2.95 -9.45
N ARG A 26 4.33 -3.85 -8.56
CA ARG A 26 5.06 -5.10 -8.30
C ARG A 26 5.16 -5.97 -9.56
N LYS A 27 4.06 -6.12 -10.30
CA LYS A 27 4.01 -6.86 -11.59
C LYS A 27 4.91 -6.24 -12.67
N ALA A 28 5.06 -4.92 -12.66
CA ALA A 28 6.00 -4.19 -13.53
C ALA A 28 7.46 -4.27 -13.06
N GLY A 29 7.76 -5.00 -11.97
CA GLY A 29 9.13 -5.19 -11.46
C GLY A 29 9.63 -4.08 -10.54
N HIS A 30 8.74 -3.25 -9.98
CA HIS A 30 9.09 -2.25 -8.97
C HIS A 30 8.96 -2.82 -7.55
N GLU A 31 9.72 -2.25 -6.62
CA GLU A 31 9.62 -2.54 -5.20
C GLU A 31 8.71 -1.51 -4.55
N VAL A 32 7.60 -1.96 -3.96
CA VAL A 32 6.63 -1.10 -3.26
C VAL A 32 6.84 -1.23 -1.76
N ILE A 33 7.19 -0.13 -1.11
CA ILE A 33 7.49 -0.04 0.32
C ILE A 33 6.46 0.88 0.97
N THR A 34 5.74 0.38 1.95
CA THR A 34 4.85 1.20 2.78
C THR A 34 5.65 1.95 3.83
N ILE A 35 5.34 3.23 4.04
CA ILE A 35 5.95 4.06 5.07
C ILE A 35 4.89 4.64 5.98
N GLU A 36 5.25 4.79 7.25
CA GLU A 36 4.46 5.45 8.29
C GLU A 36 5.45 6.22 9.18
N LYS A 37 4.93 7.11 10.04
CA LYS A 37 5.69 7.87 11.03
C LYS A 37 6.54 6.96 11.95
N GLU A 38 6.04 5.79 12.31
CA GLU A 38 6.70 4.81 13.17
C GLU A 38 6.98 3.50 12.41
N ALA A 39 8.25 3.09 12.39
CA ALA A 39 8.66 1.86 11.72
C ALA A 39 8.04 0.63 12.43
N GLY A 40 7.44 -0.27 11.64
CA GLY A 40 6.79 -1.47 12.17
C GLY A 40 5.39 -1.23 12.74
N LYS A 41 4.84 -0.01 12.64
CA LYS A 41 3.44 0.24 12.97
C LYS A 41 2.53 -0.60 12.08
N THR A 42 1.63 -1.37 12.70
CA THR A 42 0.53 -2.04 12.00
C THR A 42 -0.54 -1.01 11.67
N VAL A 43 -0.91 -0.91 10.39
CA VAL A 43 -2.04 -0.08 9.93
C VAL A 43 -3.21 -0.97 9.55
N THR A 44 -4.43 -0.53 9.84
CA THR A 44 -5.65 -1.29 9.49
C THR A 44 -6.39 -0.62 8.35
N GLY A 45 -6.66 -1.37 7.28
CA GLY A 45 -7.46 -0.91 6.14
C GLY A 45 -8.95 -0.94 6.43
N HIS A 46 -9.68 0.02 5.84
CA HIS A 46 -11.12 -0.02 5.74
C HIS A 46 -11.49 -0.82 4.49
N LYS A 47 -12.01 -2.04 4.69
CA LYS A 47 -12.60 -2.78 3.57
C LYS A 47 -13.80 -2.00 3.09
N ALA A 48 -13.85 -1.62 1.81
CA ALA A 48 -15.09 -1.18 1.20
C ALA A 48 -16.18 -2.20 1.56
N ARG A 49 -17.15 -1.76 2.37
CA ARG A 49 -18.31 -2.56 2.75
C ARG A 49 -19.15 -2.77 1.50
N ARG A 50 -18.81 -3.78 0.71
CA ARG A 50 -19.69 -4.31 -0.33
C ARG A 50 -20.47 -5.48 0.27
N PRO A 51 -21.82 -5.46 0.19
CA PRO A 51 -22.64 -6.58 0.62
C PRO A 51 -22.31 -7.86 -0.17
#